data_AF-A0A2R6MGL6-F1
#
_entry.id   AF-A0A2R6MGL6-F1
#
_cell.length_a   1.000
_cell.length_b   1.000
_cell.length_c   1.000
_cell.angle_alpha   90.00
_cell.angle_beta   90.00
_cell.angle_gamma   90.00
#
_symmetry.space_group_name_H-M   'P 1'
#
loop_
_entity.id
_entity.type
_entity.pdbx_description
1 polymer ?
#
loop_
_entity_poly.entity_id
_entity_poly.type
_entity_poly.pdbx_seq_one_letter_code
_entity_poly.pdbx_strand_id
1 'polypeptide(L)' 'MSVNLKDFYADWCGPCKTQDPILEEISEAYPEAAFEKVNVDEDQETANEYQVRSRPRRS' A
#
# COMPACT_ATOMS: atom_id res chain seq x y z
N MET A 1 2.01 -0.52 21.97
CA MET A 1 1.02 -0.72 20.89
C MET A 1 1.75 -0.33 19.61
N SER A 2 2.05 -1.29 18.75
CA SER A 2 2.77 -1.01 17.50
C SER A 2 1.75 -0.83 16.38
N VAL A 3 1.84 0.28 15.64
CA VAL A 3 1.00 0.54 14.48
C VAL A 3 1.72 -0.05 13.26
N ASN A 4 1.01 -0.83 12.45
CA ASN A 4 1.52 -1.39 11.21
C ASN A 4 0.66 -0.86 10.05
N LEU A 5 1.30 -0.21 9.08
CA LEU A 5 0.68 0.37 7.90
C LEU A 5 1.12 -0.43 6.68
N LYS A 6 0.17 -1.17 6.11
CA LYS A 6 0.36 -1.92 4.86
C LYS A 6 -0.21 -1.11 3.70
N ASP A 7 0.64 -0.72 2.78
CA ASP A 7 0.27 -0.02 1.55
C ASP A 7 0.11 -1.03 0.41
N PHE A 8 -1.13 -1.20 -0.05
CA PHE A 8 -1.45 -2.08 -1.16
C PHE A 8 -1.46 -1.27 -2.47
N TYR A 9 -0.39 -1.39 -3.25
CA TYR A 9 -0.18 -0.58 -4.45
C TYR A 9 -0.11 -1.46 -5.71
N ALA A 10 -0.19 -0.82 -6.88
CA ALA A 10 0.01 -1.43 -8.19
C ALA A 10 0.73 -0.46 -9.13
N ASP A 11 1.53 -0.97 -10.07
CA ASP A 11 2.29 -0.12 -11.00
C ASP A 11 1.42 0.71 -11.96
N TRP A 12 0.19 0.27 -12.20
CA TRP A 12 -0.79 0.98 -13.01
C TRP A 12 -1.71 1.89 -12.19
N CYS A 13 -1.58 1.89 -10.86
CA CYS A 13 -2.35 2.78 -9.99
C CYS A 13 -1.73 4.18 -9.97
N GLY A 14 -2.20 5.05 -10.88
CA GLY A 14 -1.77 6.45 -10.94
C GLY A 14 -1.86 7.19 -9.59
N PRO A 15 -2.99 7.11 -8.86
CA PRO A 15 -3.12 7.74 -7.53
C PRO A 15 -2.19 7.17 -6.45
N CYS A 16 -1.80 5.89 -6.55
CA CYS A 16 -0.89 5.27 -5.58
C CYS A 16 0.52 5.88 -5.69
N LYS A 17 0.99 6.14 -6.91
CA LYS A 17 2.30 6.78 -7.15
C LYS A 17 2.40 8.20 -6.58
N THR A 18 1.28 8.90 -6.44
CA THR A 18 1.24 10.22 -5.79
C THR A 18 1.25 10.11 -4.27
N GLN A 19 0.78 8.99 -3.72
CA GLN A 19 0.77 8.74 -2.27
C GLN A 19 2.12 8.24 -1.75
N ASP A 20 2.91 7.56 -2.58
CA ASP A 20 4.27 7.09 -2.25
C ASP A 20 5.13 8.09 -1.47
N PRO A 21 5.35 9.34 -1.94
CA PRO A 21 6.20 10.29 -1.21
C PRO A 21 5.61 10.71 0.15
N ILE A 22 4.28 10.72 0.28
CA ILE A 22 3.60 11.05 1.54
C ILE A 22 3.81 9.91 2.54
N LEU A 23 3.74 8.65 2.08
CA LEU A 23 4.00 7.48 2.92
C LEU A 23 5.46 7.41 3.36
N GLU A 24 6.41 7.80 2.51
CA GLU A 24 7.81 7.95 2.90
C GLU A 24 7.98 9.00 4.00
N GLU A 25 7.43 10.20 3.85
CA GLU A 25 7.49 11.25 4.90
C GLU A 25 6.90 10.77 6.23
N ILE A 26 5.79 10.04 6.20
CA ILE A 26 5.16 9.48 7.41
C ILE A 26 6.04 8.38 8.00
N SER A 27 6.68 7.55 7.18
CA SER A 27 7.60 6.51 7.66
C SER A 27 8.82 7.08 8.37
N GLU A 28 9.32 8.22 7.90
CA GLU A 28 10.40 8.95 8.56
C GLU A 28 9.96 9.62 9.86
N ALA A 29 8.72 10.14 9.90
CA ALA A 29 8.16 10.78 11.08
C ALA A 29 7.77 9.80 12.20
N TYR A 30 7.44 8.54 11.85
CA TYR A 30 6.99 7.51 12.78
C TYR A 30 7.83 6.22 12.68
N PRO A 31 9.10 6.24 13.12
CA PRO A 31 9.99 5.08 13.05
C PRO A 31 9.54 3.90 13.92
N GLU A 32 8.66 4.12 14.90
CA GLU A 32 8.03 3.08 15.71
C GLU A 32 6.88 2.35 15.00
N ALA A 33 6.39 2.89 13.89
CA ALA A 33 5.38 2.27 13.06
C ALA A 33 6.06 1.43 11.95
N ALA A 34 5.48 0.26 11.68
CA ALA A 34 6.00 -0.64 10.66
C ALA A 34 5.28 -0.37 9.33
N PHE A 35 6.05 0.03 8.31
CA PHE A 35 5.55 0.29 6.95
C PHE A 35 5.91 -0.88 6.03
N GLU A 36 4.92 -1.42 5.34
CA GLU A 36 5.08 -2.54 4.41
C GLU A 36 4.33 -2.23 3.11
N LYS A 37 5.03 -2.30 1.98
CA LYS A 37 4.41 -2.12 0.66
C LYS A 37 4.15 -3.49 0.04
N VAL A 38 2.91 -3.73 -0.38
CA VAL A 38 2.47 -4.98 -1.00
C VAL A 38 1.96 -4.69 -2.40
N ASN A 39 2.61 -5.27 -3.40
CA ASN A 39 2.17 -5.16 -4.78
C ASN A 39 1.00 -6.12 -5.02
N VAL A 40 -0.19 -5.59 -5.30
CA VAL A 40 -1.40 -6.41 -5.48
C VAL A 40 -1.40 -7.24 -6.77
N ASP A 41 -0.52 -6.94 -7.74
CA ASP A 41 -0.40 -7.75 -8.95
C ASP A 41 0.53 -8.95 -8.74
N GLU A 42 1.56 -8.81 -7.90
CA GLU A 42 2.51 -9.89 -7.55
C GLU A 42 1.97 -10.76 -6.40
N ASP A 43 1.43 -10.14 -5.34
CA ASP A 43 0.90 -10.80 -4.15
C ASP A 43 -0.63 -10.73 -4.07
N GLN A 44 -1.29 -11.33 -5.07
CA GLN A 44 -2.75 -11.39 -5.15
C GLN A 44 -3.37 -12.16 -3.97
N GLU A 45 -2.66 -13.14 -3.41
CA GLU A 45 -3.15 -13.91 -2.25
C GLU A 45 -3.28 -13.02 -1.01
N THR A 46 -2.24 -12.25 -0.68
CA THR A 46 -2.23 -11.28 0.41
C THR A 46 -3.28 -10.19 0.18
N ALA A 47 -3.38 -9.65 -1.04
CA ALA A 47 -4.40 -8.64 -1.36
C ALA A 47 -5.84 -9.18 -1.16
N ASN A 48 -6.09 -10.44 -1.49
CA ASN A 48 -7.38 -11.09 -1.28
C ASN A 48 -7.67 -11.36 0.21
N GLU A 49 -6.66 -11.76 1.00
CA GLU A 49 -6.79 -11.95 2.44
C GLU A 49 -7.25 -10.66 3.15
N TYR A 50 -6.65 -9.52 2.77
CA TYR A 50 -7.02 -8.20 3.29
C TYR A 50 -8.23 -7.57 2.58
N GLN A 51 -8.92 -8.34 1.72
CA GLN A 51 -10.12 -7.92 0.98
C GLN A 51 -9.92 -6.62 0.19
N VAL A 52 -8.74 -6.42 -0.38
CA VAL A 52 -8.42 -5.28 -1.26
C VAL A 52 -9.16 -5.46 -2.59
N ARG A 53 -10.43 -5.03 -2.61
CA ARG A 53 -11.36 -5.19 -3.74
C ARG A 53 -11.41 -3.98 -4.68
N SER A 54 -10.85 -2.85 -4.26
CA SER A 54 -10.87 -1.58 -4.97
C SER A 54 -9.78 -1.52 -6.04
N ARG A 55 -9.83 -2.41 -7.02
CA ARG A 55 -9.01 -2.27 -8.23
C ARG A 55 -9.71 -1.24 -9.13
N PRO A 56 -9.08 -0.10 -9.49
CA PRO A 56 -9.63 0.75 -10.54
C PRO A 56 -9.88 -0.12 -11.76
N ARG A 57 -11.15 -0.25 -12.15
CA ARG A 57 -11.54 -1.06 -13.30
C ARG A 57 -10.84 -0.48 -14.52
N ARG A 58 -9.94 -1.26 -15.15
CA ARG A 58 -9.41 -0.96 -16.47
C ARG A 58 -10.62 -0.86 -17.40
N SER A 59 -11.10 0.35 -17.67
CA SER A 59 -11.99 0.61 -18.79
C SER A 59 -11.18 0.67 -20.07
#